data_AF-A0A9K3LRU2-F1
#
_entry.id   AF-A0A9K3LRU2-F1
#
_cell.length_a   1.000
_cell.length_b   1.000
_cell.length_c   1.000
_cell.angle_alpha   90.00
_cell.angle_beta   90.00
_cell.angle_gamma   90.00
#
_symmetry.space_group_name_H-M   'P 1'
#
loop_
_entity.id
_entity.type
_entity.pdbx_description
1 polymer ?
#
loop_
_entity_poly.entity_id
_entity_poly.type
_entity_poly.pdbx_seq_one_letter_code
_entity_poly.pdbx_strand_id
1 'polypeptide(L)'
;MGRVCADCGQYRSCSCFSRNQWTKGNGWSRCMDCVDGVSYAPSYQCAICSRTFTNQNNLDMHMQVHRSRNVSCPVCGETRFKSGANAVQHVESGFCSGCRGEEHAREQIYRFAQSKKSMSRFMTDAPQLTYGNWNSNNQRVPDFPYQCPDCSKAFRQMSQLLQHQDQKHRQHNLLGY
;
A
#
# COMPACT_ATOMS: atom_id res chain seq x y z
N MET A 1 -0.15 44.73 -12.34
CA MET A 1 1.15 44.20 -11.84
C MET A 1 0.91 43.47 -10.52
N GLY A 2 1.59 42.35 -10.27
CA GLY A 2 1.58 41.60 -9.01
C GLY A 2 2.99 41.51 -8.41
N ARG A 3 3.12 40.92 -7.22
CA ARG A 3 4.41 40.72 -6.53
C ARG A 3 4.44 39.35 -5.83
N VAL A 4 5.66 38.87 -5.58
CA VAL A 4 5.90 37.64 -4.80
C VAL A 4 5.98 37.98 -3.31
N CYS A 5 5.27 37.23 -2.46
CA CYS A 5 5.32 37.39 -1.01
C CYS A 5 6.65 36.86 -0.44
N ALA A 6 7.27 37.62 0.46
CA ALA A 6 8.56 37.26 1.05
C ALA A 6 8.50 36.06 2.01
N ASP A 7 7.36 35.79 2.65
CA ASP A 7 7.26 34.67 3.60
C ASP A 7 6.81 33.36 2.95
N CYS A 8 5.83 33.42 2.03
CA CYS A 8 5.25 32.23 1.41
C CYS A 8 5.72 31.98 -0.02
N GLY A 9 6.47 32.92 -0.63
CA GLY A 9 7.02 32.76 -1.98
C GLY A 9 6.00 32.76 -3.11
N GLN A 10 4.72 33.05 -2.84
CA GLN A 10 3.65 33.00 -3.85
C GLN A 10 3.50 34.34 -4.59
N TYR A 11 3.29 34.29 -5.91
CA TYR A 11 2.94 35.45 -6.74
C TYR A 11 1.47 35.82 -6.54
N ARG A 12 1.20 37.05 -6.09
CA ARG A 12 -0.14 37.55 -5.80
C ARG A 12 -0.36 38.92 -6.44
N SER A 13 -1.61 39.24 -6.76
CA SER A 13 -1.98 40.58 -7.25
C SER A 13 -1.79 41.62 -6.14
N CYS A 14 -1.55 42.88 -6.52
CA CYS A 14 -1.32 43.97 -5.55
C CYS A 14 -2.48 44.17 -4.55
N SER A 15 -3.70 43.74 -4.89
CA SER A 15 -4.88 43.75 -4.01
C SER A 15 -4.78 42.78 -2.82
N CYS A 16 -3.88 41.79 -2.86
CA CYS A 16 -3.71 40.77 -1.82
C CYS A 16 -2.63 41.13 -0.78
N PHE A 17 -2.01 42.30 -0.89
CA PHE A 17 -1.00 42.78 0.04
C PHE A 17 -1.61 43.77 1.03
N SER A 18 -1.17 43.69 2.30
CA SER A 18 -1.63 44.61 3.33
C SER A 18 -1.30 46.05 2.94
N ARG A 19 -2.33 46.91 2.97
CA ARG A 19 -2.28 48.30 2.49
C ARG A 19 -1.35 49.20 3.34
N ASN A 20 -0.92 48.71 4.52
CA ASN A 20 -0.24 49.50 5.56
C ASN A 20 1.28 49.25 5.70
N GLN A 21 1.95 48.52 4.81
CA GLN A 21 3.40 48.23 4.92
C GLN A 21 4.32 49.17 4.11
N TRP A 22 3.87 50.35 3.71
CA TRP A 22 4.72 51.31 2.96
C TRP A 22 5.65 52.18 3.83
N THR A 23 5.50 52.21 5.17
CA THR A 23 6.15 53.27 5.99
C THR A 23 6.87 52.82 7.26
N LYS A 24 7.00 51.52 7.56
CA LYS A 24 7.88 51.06 8.65
C LYS A 24 8.97 50.17 8.09
N GLY A 25 10.20 50.69 8.14
CA GLY A 25 11.38 50.14 7.48
C GLY A 25 11.54 48.65 7.69
N ASN A 26 11.61 47.95 6.55
CA ASN A 26 12.50 46.83 6.19
C ASN A 26 11.93 46.11 4.95
N GLY A 27 11.67 46.84 3.86
CA GLY A 27 11.65 46.39 2.46
C GLY A 27 10.90 45.12 1.99
N TRP A 28 10.27 44.30 2.84
CA TRP A 28 9.74 42.98 2.48
C TRP A 28 8.20 42.98 2.44
N SER A 29 7.62 42.72 1.27
CA SER A 29 6.17 42.67 1.07
C SER A 29 5.59 41.34 1.56
N ARG A 30 4.75 41.36 2.62
CA ARG A 30 4.01 40.19 3.13
C ARG A 30 2.54 40.24 2.66
N CYS A 31 1.97 39.10 2.22
CA CYS A 31 0.55 39.03 1.81
C CYS A 31 -0.40 39.00 3.03
N MET A 32 -1.68 39.35 2.85
CA MET A 32 -2.67 39.37 3.94
C MET A 32 -2.79 38.02 4.64
N ASP A 33 -2.78 36.90 3.89
CA ASP A 33 -2.82 35.55 4.46
C ASP A 33 -1.66 35.28 5.46
N CYS A 34 -0.45 35.78 5.16
CA CYS A 34 0.70 35.67 6.06
C CYS A 34 0.63 36.63 7.25
N VAL A 35 -0.01 37.79 7.10
CA VAL A 35 -0.22 38.77 8.17
C VAL A 35 -1.27 38.27 9.16
N ASP A 36 -2.34 37.65 8.66
CA ASP A 36 -3.44 37.12 9.47
C ASP A 36 -3.10 35.78 10.14
N GLY A 37 -1.85 35.31 10.03
CA GLY A 37 -1.40 34.06 10.64
C GLY A 37 -2.05 32.81 10.03
N VAL A 38 -2.70 32.94 8.86
CA VAL A 38 -3.19 31.81 8.08
C VAL A 38 -1.97 31.13 7.48
N SER A 39 -1.43 30.18 8.22
CA SER A 39 -0.34 29.33 7.77
C SER A 39 -0.80 28.59 6.52
N TYR A 40 -0.35 29.05 5.35
CA TYR A 40 -0.26 28.23 4.15
C TYR A 40 0.87 27.20 4.38
N ALA A 41 0.71 26.35 5.40
CA ALA A 41 1.43 25.10 5.42
C ALA A 41 1.09 24.42 4.09
N PRO A 42 2.07 23.93 3.32
CA PRO A 42 1.79 23.19 2.10
C PRO A 42 0.89 22.01 2.48
N SER A 43 -0.42 22.16 2.22
CA SER A 43 -1.41 21.17 2.58
C SER A 43 -1.43 20.14 1.47
N TYR A 44 -1.21 18.89 1.86
CA TYR A 44 -1.20 17.79 0.92
C TYR A 44 -2.66 17.37 0.70
N GLN A 45 -3.26 17.84 -0.39
CA GLN A 45 -4.68 17.63 -0.67
C GLN A 45 -4.91 16.42 -1.58
N CYS A 46 -5.89 15.58 -1.23
CA CYS A 46 -6.34 14.50 -2.11
C CYS A 46 -7.08 15.06 -3.33
N ALA A 47 -6.66 14.69 -4.54
CA ALA A 47 -7.31 15.12 -5.78
C ALA A 47 -8.72 14.52 -6.01
N ILE A 48 -9.08 13.46 -5.28
CA ILE A 48 -10.34 12.73 -5.50
C ILE A 48 -11.43 13.15 -4.50
N CYS A 49 -11.08 13.33 -3.22
CA CYS A 49 -12.03 13.69 -2.17
C CYS A 49 -11.70 15.00 -1.45
N SER A 50 -10.70 15.74 -1.93
CA SER A 50 -10.30 17.07 -1.44
C SER A 50 -9.90 17.16 0.04
N ARG A 51 -9.71 16.02 0.73
CA ARG A 51 -9.20 15.96 2.10
C ARG A 51 -7.76 16.47 2.18
N THR A 52 -7.47 17.27 3.19
CA THR A 52 -6.15 17.86 3.43
C THR A 52 -5.39 17.07 4.50
N PHE A 53 -4.11 16.82 4.24
CA PHE A 53 -3.20 16.13 5.15
C PHE A 53 -2.02 17.03 5.50
N THR A 54 -1.45 16.79 6.68
CA THR A 54 -0.31 17.55 7.20
C THR A 54 0.99 17.29 6.43
N ASN A 55 1.18 16.07 5.91
CA ASN A 55 2.42 15.64 5.25
C ASN A 55 2.13 14.73 4.03
N GLN A 56 3.04 14.70 3.04
CA GLN A 56 2.93 13.88 1.83
C GLN A 56 2.72 12.38 2.13
N ASN A 57 3.45 11.82 3.11
CA ASN A 57 3.32 10.41 3.48
C ASN A 57 1.89 10.04 3.89
N ASN A 58 1.18 10.95 4.56
CA ASN A 58 -0.20 10.73 4.98
C ASN A 58 -1.15 10.78 3.78
N LEU A 59 -0.89 11.68 2.82
CA LEU A 59 -1.60 11.72 1.55
C LEU A 59 -1.37 10.42 0.75
N ASP A 60 -0.13 9.97 0.62
CA ASP A 60 0.22 8.74 -0.12
C ASP A 60 -0.44 7.48 0.48
N MET A 61 -0.49 7.40 1.81
CA MET A 61 -1.22 6.35 2.51
C MET A 61 -2.72 6.47 2.29
N HIS A 62 -3.27 7.69 2.29
CA HIS A 62 -4.68 7.94 2.01
C HIS A 62 -5.08 7.56 0.59
N MET A 63 -4.22 7.78 -0.41
CA MET A 63 -4.49 7.41 -1.81
C MET A 63 -4.75 5.90 -2.00
N GLN A 64 -4.31 5.05 -1.05
CA GLN A 64 -4.64 3.63 -1.01
C GLN A 64 -6.14 3.36 -0.87
N VAL A 65 -6.90 4.29 -0.26
CA VAL A 65 -8.35 4.18 -0.09
C VAL A 65 -9.06 4.25 -1.44
N HIS A 66 -8.53 5.07 -2.35
CA HIS A 66 -9.07 5.29 -3.69
C HIS A 66 -8.62 4.26 -4.72
N ARG A 67 -7.68 3.37 -4.39
CA ARG A 67 -7.31 2.26 -5.30
C ARG A 67 -8.55 1.42 -5.63
N SER A 68 -8.80 1.27 -6.93
CA SER A 68 -9.89 0.45 -7.46
C SER A 68 -9.73 -1.00 -7.00
N ARG A 69 -10.84 -1.66 -6.71
CA ARG A 69 -10.89 -3.09 -6.40
C ARG A 69 -10.94 -3.89 -7.70
N ASN A 70 -9.79 -4.09 -8.32
CA ASN A 70 -9.65 -4.74 -9.62
C ASN A 70 -8.93 -6.09 -9.54
N VAL A 71 -8.59 -6.57 -8.35
CA VAL A 71 -7.92 -7.85 -8.17
C VAL A 71 -8.95 -8.96 -8.01
N SER A 72 -8.84 -10.00 -8.86
CA SER A 72 -9.64 -11.21 -8.82
C SER A 72 -9.07 -12.25 -7.85
N CYS A 73 -9.93 -12.98 -7.14
CA CYS A 73 -9.52 -14.18 -6.41
C CYS A 73 -9.03 -15.28 -7.38
N PRO A 74 -7.88 -15.93 -7.11
CA PRO A 74 -7.39 -17.02 -7.95
C PRO A 74 -8.22 -18.32 -7.87
N VAL A 75 -9.11 -18.46 -6.88
CA VAL A 75 -9.92 -19.67 -6.67
C VAL A 75 -11.38 -19.49 -7.09
N CYS A 76 -12.05 -18.42 -6.65
CA CYS A 76 -13.46 -18.17 -7.00
C CYS A 76 -13.68 -17.10 -8.08
N GLY A 77 -12.63 -16.40 -8.53
CA GLY A 77 -12.72 -15.38 -9.57
C GLY A 77 -13.29 -14.02 -9.13
N GLU A 78 -13.74 -13.88 -7.88
CA GLU A 78 -14.37 -12.65 -7.37
C GLU A 78 -13.44 -11.42 -7.46
N THR A 79 -13.90 -10.33 -8.09
CA THR A 79 -13.11 -9.11 -8.34
C THR A 79 -13.39 -7.99 -7.33
N ARG A 80 -13.34 -8.30 -6.03
CA ARG A 80 -13.66 -7.33 -4.97
C ARG A 80 -12.46 -6.89 -4.13
N PHE A 81 -11.24 -7.26 -4.53
CA PHE A 81 -10.05 -7.09 -3.73
C PHE A 81 -9.21 -5.90 -4.21
N LYS A 82 -8.61 -5.18 -3.26
CA LYS A 82 -7.71 -4.04 -3.51
C LYS A 82 -6.27 -4.47 -3.82
N SER A 83 -5.90 -5.71 -3.47
CA SER A 83 -4.56 -6.26 -3.62
C SER A 83 -4.62 -7.79 -3.67
N GLY A 84 -3.56 -8.42 -4.18
CA GLY A 84 -3.42 -9.88 -4.19
C GLY A 84 -3.42 -10.48 -2.78
N ALA A 85 -2.80 -9.80 -1.81
CA ALA A 85 -2.80 -10.23 -0.41
C ALA A 85 -4.23 -10.32 0.16
N ASN A 86 -5.09 -9.34 -0.15
CA ASN A 86 -6.46 -9.33 0.31
C ASN A 86 -7.30 -10.44 -0.34
N ALA A 87 -7.04 -10.75 -1.61
CA ALA A 87 -7.70 -11.86 -2.29
C ALA A 87 -7.28 -13.19 -1.65
N VAL A 88 -5.99 -13.42 -1.42
CA VAL A 88 -5.52 -14.65 -0.77
C VAL A 88 -6.04 -14.76 0.67
N GLN A 89 -6.05 -13.66 1.43
CA GLN A 89 -6.61 -13.64 2.78
C GLN A 89 -8.09 -14.03 2.82
N HIS A 90 -8.89 -13.64 1.82
CA HIS A 90 -10.29 -14.04 1.71
C HIS A 90 -10.44 -15.57 1.55
N VAL A 91 -9.50 -16.20 0.83
CA VAL A 91 -9.46 -17.65 0.64
C VAL A 91 -9.05 -18.34 1.93
N GLU A 92 -7.94 -17.91 2.53
CA GLU A 92 -7.39 -18.48 3.77
C GLU A 92 -8.35 -18.34 4.96
N SER A 93 -9.13 -17.27 5.03
CA SER A 93 -10.11 -17.06 6.11
C SER A 93 -11.41 -17.88 5.97
N GLY A 94 -11.54 -18.69 4.92
CA GLY A 94 -12.71 -19.56 4.71
C GLY A 94 -13.96 -18.85 4.19
N PHE A 95 -13.90 -17.55 3.91
CA PHE A 95 -15.01 -16.79 3.31
C PHE A 95 -15.10 -16.95 1.78
N CYS A 96 -14.26 -17.81 1.19
CA CYS A 96 -14.32 -18.10 -0.24
C CYS A 96 -15.42 -19.10 -0.57
N SER A 97 -16.41 -18.67 -1.35
CA SER A 97 -17.50 -19.51 -1.85
C SER A 97 -17.02 -20.68 -2.72
N GLY A 98 -15.82 -20.57 -3.30
CA GLY A 98 -15.18 -21.63 -4.09
C GLY A 98 -14.40 -22.66 -3.28
N CYS A 99 -14.26 -22.49 -1.95
CA CYS A 99 -13.48 -23.39 -1.10
C CYS A 99 -14.36 -24.07 -0.05
N ARG A 100 -14.22 -25.40 0.12
CA ARG A 100 -14.81 -26.13 1.26
C ARG A 100 -13.79 -26.26 2.40
N GLY A 101 -13.65 -25.20 3.20
CA GLY A 101 -12.83 -25.17 4.42
C GLY A 101 -11.41 -24.61 4.27
N GLU A 102 -10.79 -24.28 5.41
CA GLU A 102 -9.50 -23.57 5.52
C GLU A 102 -8.30 -24.41 5.00
N GLU A 103 -8.26 -25.71 5.27
CA GLU A 103 -7.17 -26.58 4.80
C GLU A 103 -7.18 -26.74 3.27
N HIS A 104 -8.37 -26.89 2.68
CA HIS A 104 -8.53 -26.96 1.23
C HIS A 104 -8.18 -25.63 0.56
N ALA A 105 -8.56 -24.51 1.18
CA ALA A 105 -8.17 -23.17 0.73
C ALA A 105 -6.64 -23.01 0.69
N ARG A 106 -5.94 -23.45 1.74
CA ARG A 106 -4.46 -23.42 1.80
C ARG A 106 -3.83 -24.26 0.69
N GLU A 107 -4.35 -25.45 0.44
CA GLU A 107 -3.85 -26.33 -0.63
C GLU A 107 -4.05 -25.73 -2.02
N GLN A 108 -5.22 -25.16 -2.30
CA GLN A 108 -5.52 -24.55 -3.60
C GLN A 108 -4.59 -23.36 -3.90
N ILE A 109 -4.31 -22.53 -2.89
CA ILE A 109 -3.35 -21.42 -3.03
C ILE A 109 -1.92 -21.94 -3.27
N TYR A 110 -1.52 -23.02 -2.59
CA TYR A 110 -0.19 -23.62 -2.79
C TYR A 110 -0.03 -24.21 -4.19
N ARG A 111 -1.02 -24.98 -4.68
CA ARG A 111 -1.02 -25.52 -6.06
C ARG A 111 -1.03 -24.41 -7.11
N PHE A 112 -1.81 -23.35 -6.88
CA PHE A 112 -1.81 -22.17 -7.73
C PHE A 112 -0.42 -21.50 -7.79
N ALA A 113 0.22 -21.30 -6.63
CA ALA A 113 1.56 -20.74 -6.53
C ALA A 113 2.59 -21.60 -7.28
N GLN A 114 2.50 -22.93 -7.19
CA GLN A 114 3.34 -23.85 -7.96
C GLN A 114 3.16 -23.71 -9.47
N SER A 115 1.92 -23.58 -9.93
CA SER A 115 1.61 -23.48 -11.36
C SER A 115 2.16 -22.21 -12.04
N LYS A 116 2.32 -21.11 -11.28
CA LYS A 116 2.71 -19.80 -11.82
C LYS A 116 4.23 -19.67 -11.78
N LYS A 117 4.88 -19.60 -12.95
CA LYS A 117 6.34 -19.35 -13.07
C LYS A 117 6.81 -18.12 -12.29
N SER A 118 5.98 -17.08 -12.22
CA SER A 118 6.29 -15.85 -11.48
C SER A 118 6.27 -16.05 -9.95
N MET A 119 5.69 -17.15 -9.47
CA MET A 119 5.54 -17.47 -8.06
C MET A 119 6.50 -18.55 -7.58
N SER A 120 7.14 -19.29 -8.48
CA SER A 120 8.05 -20.38 -8.10
C SER A 120 9.26 -19.93 -7.29
N ARG A 121 9.77 -18.72 -7.55
CA ARG A 121 10.85 -18.08 -6.76
C ARG A 121 10.49 -17.80 -5.29
N PHE A 122 9.21 -17.84 -4.94
CA PHE A 122 8.74 -17.63 -3.58
C PHE A 122 8.47 -18.95 -2.86
N MET A 123 8.74 -20.08 -3.49
CA MET A 123 8.54 -21.41 -2.89
C MET A 123 9.83 -21.89 -2.24
N THR A 124 9.70 -22.70 -1.20
CA THR A 124 10.83 -23.37 -0.58
C THR A 124 11.13 -24.69 -1.29
N ASP A 125 12.41 -24.94 -1.60
CA ASP A 125 12.89 -26.25 -2.10
C ASP A 125 13.04 -27.29 -0.97
N ALA A 126 12.76 -26.90 0.28
CA ALA A 126 13.10 -27.70 1.46
C ALA A 126 12.00 -28.71 1.82
N PRO A 127 12.39 -29.97 2.10
CA PRO A 127 11.48 -31.01 2.55
C PRO A 127 10.92 -30.63 3.93
N GLN A 128 9.63 -30.91 4.07
CA GLN A 128 8.85 -30.99 5.30
C GLN A 128 9.71 -31.23 6.54
N LEU A 129 9.74 -30.27 7.48
CA LEU A 129 9.68 -30.41 8.94
C LEU A 129 10.41 -29.28 9.66
N THR A 130 9.76 -28.71 10.69
CA THR A 130 10.32 -28.73 12.06
C THR A 130 9.18 -28.59 13.08
N TYR A 131 9.07 -29.58 13.96
CA TYR A 131 8.26 -29.63 15.19
C TYR A 131 6.78 -30.05 15.09
N GLY A 132 6.53 -31.37 15.02
CA GLY A 132 5.21 -31.97 15.28
C GLY A 132 4.92 -33.20 14.43
N ASN A 133 4.80 -34.35 15.10
CA ASN A 133 4.47 -35.71 14.62
C ASN A 133 3.97 -35.88 13.17
N TRP A 134 4.75 -36.63 12.38
CA TRP A 134 4.32 -37.17 11.09
C TRP A 134 3.25 -38.24 11.29
N ASN A 135 2.12 -38.08 10.62
CA ASN A 135 1.28 -39.21 10.24
C ASN A 135 1.35 -39.39 8.72
N SER A 136 2.04 -40.45 8.34
CA SER A 136 2.25 -40.94 6.98
C SER A 136 0.91 -41.35 6.37
N ASN A 137 0.19 -40.42 5.73
CA ASN A 137 -0.75 -40.64 4.63
C ASN A 137 -1.60 -39.38 4.36
N ASN A 138 -1.00 -38.37 3.72
CA ASN A 138 -1.58 -37.57 2.63
C ASN A 138 -0.71 -36.34 2.38
N GLN A 139 -0.66 -35.91 1.12
CA GLN A 139 0.09 -34.77 0.60
C GLN A 139 -0.25 -33.45 1.36
N ARG A 140 0.40 -33.17 2.50
CA ARG A 140 0.17 -31.93 3.27
C ARG A 140 1.15 -30.84 2.82
N VAL A 141 0.62 -29.66 2.51
CA VAL A 141 1.41 -28.46 2.19
C VAL A 141 2.41 -28.18 3.32
N PRO A 142 3.68 -27.83 3.03
CA PRO A 142 4.64 -27.48 4.06
C PRO A 142 4.12 -26.44 5.06
N ASP A 143 4.60 -26.50 6.30
CA ASP A 143 4.20 -25.55 7.36
C ASP A 143 4.56 -24.11 7.00
N PHE A 144 5.70 -23.91 6.34
CA PHE A 144 6.16 -22.62 5.82
C PHE A 144 6.51 -22.75 4.33
N PRO A 145 5.50 -22.77 3.44
CA PRO A 145 5.70 -23.08 2.02
C PRO A 145 6.18 -21.85 1.21
N TYR A 146 6.20 -20.66 1.81
CA TYR A 146 6.48 -19.42 1.11
C TYR A 146 7.72 -18.73 1.69
N GLN A 147 8.74 -18.47 0.87
CA GLN A 147 9.97 -17.79 1.27
C GLN A 147 10.18 -16.50 0.47
N CYS A 148 10.57 -15.43 1.15
CA CYS A 148 10.94 -14.18 0.51
C CYS A 148 12.33 -14.30 -0.13
N PRO A 149 12.52 -14.06 -1.44
CA PRO A 149 13.82 -14.14 -2.10
C PRO A 149 14.78 -13.04 -1.64
N ASP A 150 14.25 -11.89 -1.22
CA ASP A 150 15.06 -10.71 -0.86
C ASP A 150 15.65 -10.79 0.56
N CYS A 151 15.01 -11.52 1.47
CA CYS A 151 15.45 -11.62 2.87
C CYS A 151 15.38 -13.04 3.46
N SER A 152 15.10 -14.06 2.64
CA SER A 152 15.04 -15.48 3.00
C SER A 152 14.06 -15.84 4.13
N LYS A 153 13.18 -14.92 4.55
CA LYS A 153 12.15 -15.18 5.58
C LYS A 153 11.06 -16.11 5.05
N ALA A 154 10.71 -17.12 5.84
CA ALA A 154 9.66 -18.08 5.51
C ALA A 154 8.34 -17.74 6.22
N PHE A 155 7.23 -17.98 5.53
CA PHE A 155 5.87 -17.62 5.94
C PHE A 155 4.94 -18.83 5.78
N ARG A 156 3.98 -18.93 6.71
CA ARG A 156 2.98 -20.01 6.75
C ARG A 156 1.86 -19.80 5.74
N GLN A 157 1.57 -18.54 5.42
CA GLN A 157 0.48 -18.11 4.55
C GLN A 157 1.00 -17.21 3.44
N MET A 158 0.36 -17.29 2.28
CA MET A 158 0.79 -16.50 1.12
C MET A 158 0.42 -15.02 1.32
N SER A 159 -0.70 -14.74 1.99
CA SER A 159 -1.09 -13.38 2.36
C SER A 159 0.00 -12.66 3.18
N GLN A 160 0.62 -13.36 4.12
CA GLN A 160 1.70 -12.85 4.96
C GLN A 160 2.96 -12.53 4.16
N LEU A 161 3.37 -13.41 3.23
CA LEU A 161 4.48 -13.14 2.33
C LEU A 161 4.20 -11.92 1.45
N LEU A 162 3.02 -11.85 0.83
CA LEU A 162 2.65 -10.75 -0.06
C LEU A 162 2.63 -9.41 0.68
N GLN A 163 2.10 -9.39 1.91
CA GLN A 163 2.13 -8.19 2.76
C GLN A 163 3.55 -7.82 3.16
N HIS A 164 4.38 -8.80 3.51
CA HIS A 164 5.78 -8.58 3.84
C HIS A 164 6.54 -7.96 2.65
N GLN A 165 6.34 -8.49 1.44
CA GLN A 165 6.97 -7.97 0.23
C GLN A 165 6.51 -6.55 -0.09
N ASP A 166 5.21 -6.27 -0.01
CA ASP A 166 4.66 -4.92 -0.25
C ASP A 166 5.16 -3.88 0.77
N GLN A 167 5.30 -4.27 2.05
CA GLN A 167 5.73 -3.36 3.10
C GLN A 167 7.25 -3.17 3.19
N LYS A 168 8.04 -4.22 2.93
CA LYS A 168 9.50 -4.22 3.16
C LYS A 168 10.33 -4.21 1.88
N HIS A 169 9.77 -4.68 0.76
CA HIS A 169 10.48 -4.86 -0.51
C HIS A 169 9.73 -4.20 -1.68
N ARG A 170 9.01 -3.10 -1.39
CA ARG A 170 8.10 -2.34 -2.28
C ARG A 170 8.68 -1.91 -3.64
N GLN A 171 9.97 -2.11 -3.88
CA GLN A 171 10.68 -1.79 -5.13
C GLN A 171 10.63 -2.89 -6.20
N HIS A 172 10.21 -4.12 -5.87
CA HIS A 172 9.96 -5.17 -6.86
C HIS A 172 8.45 -5.41 -7.04
N ASN A 173 7.82 -4.47 -7.75
CA ASN A 173 6.44 -4.54 -8.21
C ASN A 173 6.32 -5.70 -9.23
N LEU A 174 5.93 -6.88 -8.77
CA LEU A 174 5.86 -8.09 -9.63
C LEU A 174 4.46 -8.42 -10.11
N LEU A 175 3.56 -7.45 -9.99
CA LEU A 175 2.32 -7.40 -10.75
C LEU A 175 2.34 -6.10 -11.55
N GLY A 176 3.32 -6.00 -12.45
CA GLY A 176 3.28 -5.04 -13.55
C GLY A 176 2.05 -5.32 -14.40
N TYR A 177 1.10 -4.39 -14.33
CA TYR A 177 0.32 -3.97 -15.49
C TYR A 177 0.98 -2.71 -16.04
#